data_AF-A0A2P0B0B4-F1
#
_entry.id   AF-A0A2P0B0B4-F1
#
_cell.length_a   1.000
_cell.length_b   1.000
_cell.length_c   1.000
_cell.angle_alpha   90.00
_cell.angle_beta   90.00
_cell.angle_gamma   90.00
#
_symmetry.space_group_name_H-M   'P 1'
#
loop_
_entity.id
_entity.type
_entity.pdbx_description
1 polymer ?
#
loop_
_entity_poly.entity_id
_entity_poly.type
_entity_poly.pdbx_seq_one_letter_code
_entity_poly.pdbx_strand_id
1 'polypeptide(L)'
;MSERLNSAAVAEKAIVHAELPRARAAGHALFERSEPTLAEAIATYRAPDAVENANIRQDVDRTFEMPSVLYGATVALYLGFIAILGVGLSTPELAIPMAIFAIFIVGLFGAPALWLGLGRKPEAKAKSFGELMRGGIQTHTGFLKGRDAVAQMMVLPVLIVLWGCTVLVIAGVVSA
;
A
#
# COMPACT_ATOMS: atom_id res chain seq x y z
N MET A 1 26.67 -14.13 4.89
CA MET A 1 26.30 -12.74 5.23
C MET A 1 27.31 -11.72 4.68
N SER A 2 28.60 -12.05 4.65
CA SER A 2 29.68 -11.17 4.17
C SER A 2 29.69 -10.89 2.66
N GLU A 3 29.23 -11.83 1.84
CA GLU A 3 29.33 -11.74 0.37
C GLU A 3 28.37 -10.70 -0.26
N ARG A 4 27.18 -10.52 0.31
CA ARG A 4 26.18 -9.56 -0.19
C ARG A 4 26.49 -8.10 0.18
N LEU A 5 27.13 -7.89 1.32
CA LEU A 5 27.66 -6.57 1.70
C LEU A 5 28.81 -6.17 0.77
N ASN A 6 29.62 -7.13 0.32
CA ASN A 6 30.68 -6.90 -0.65
C ASN A 6 30.11 -6.58 -2.04
N SER A 7 29.06 -7.27 -2.50
CA SER A 7 28.41 -6.93 -3.78
C SER A 7 27.73 -5.55 -3.80
N ALA A 8 27.09 -5.13 -2.70
CA ALA A 8 26.46 -3.81 -2.61
C ALA A 8 27.52 -2.69 -2.58
N ALA A 9 28.60 -2.88 -1.80
CA ALA A 9 29.72 -1.94 -1.76
C ALA A 9 30.48 -1.89 -3.11
N VAL A 10 30.60 -3.02 -3.81
CA VAL A 10 31.20 -3.08 -5.16
C VAL A 10 30.31 -2.40 -6.20
N ALA A 11 28.99 -2.54 -6.11
CA ALA A 11 28.05 -1.86 -7.00
C ALA A 11 28.03 -0.34 -6.77
N GLU A 12 28.07 0.10 -5.51
CA GLU A 12 28.14 1.52 -5.15
C GLU A 12 29.46 2.16 -5.59
N LYS A 13 30.60 1.47 -5.39
CA LYS A 13 31.91 1.94 -5.86
C LYS A 13 32.04 1.94 -7.38
N ALA A 14 31.35 1.03 -8.09
CA ALA A 14 31.29 0.99 -9.54
C ALA A 14 30.46 2.15 -10.13
N ILE A 15 29.43 2.62 -9.44
CA ILE A 15 28.63 3.79 -9.86
C ILE A 15 29.42 5.09 -9.64
N VAL A 16 30.20 5.18 -8.55
CA VAL A 16 30.98 6.38 -8.19
C VAL A 16 32.30 6.49 -9.00
N HIS A 17 32.82 5.39 -9.57
CA HIS A 17 34.07 5.38 -10.36
C HIS A 17 33.88 4.98 -11.83
N ALA A 18 32.64 4.85 -12.30
CA ALA A 18 32.40 4.85 -13.73
C ALA A 18 32.81 6.23 -14.27
N GLU A 19 33.95 6.31 -14.96
CA GLU A 19 34.25 7.45 -15.81
C GLU A 19 33.10 7.55 -16.81
N LEU A 20 32.19 8.49 -16.56
CA LEU A 20 31.21 8.91 -17.55
C LEU A 20 32.00 9.23 -18.82
N PRO A 21 31.65 8.64 -19.99
CA PRO A 21 32.30 8.99 -21.24
C PRO A 21 32.24 10.51 -21.34
N ARG A 22 33.39 11.17 -21.56
CA ARG A 22 33.53 12.63 -21.52
C ARG A 22 32.63 13.30 -22.57
N ALA A 23 31.36 13.43 -22.25
CA ALA A 23 30.33 14.10 -23.05
C ALA A 23 30.41 15.63 -22.89
N ARG A 24 31.48 16.15 -22.28
CA ARG A 24 31.66 17.58 -22.04
C ARG A 24 32.27 18.33 -23.24
N ALA A 25 32.88 17.63 -24.20
CA ALA A 25 33.41 18.26 -25.42
C ALA A 25 32.37 18.37 -26.55
N ALA A 26 31.34 17.52 -26.56
CA ALA A 26 30.32 17.49 -27.61
C ALA A 26 29.18 18.49 -27.39
N GLY A 27 29.05 19.07 -26.19
CA GLY A 27 27.98 20.02 -25.88
C GLY A 27 28.08 21.31 -26.70
N HIS A 28 29.29 21.85 -26.88
CA HIS A 28 29.48 23.08 -27.66
C HIS A 28 29.25 22.88 -29.16
N ALA A 29 29.65 21.73 -29.71
CA ALA A 29 29.45 21.40 -31.12
C ALA A 29 27.97 21.14 -31.49
N LEU A 30 27.14 20.76 -30.50
CA LEU A 30 25.69 20.62 -30.66
C LEU A 30 24.99 21.98 -30.82
N PHE A 31 25.52 23.05 -30.21
CA PHE A 31 24.96 24.41 -30.30
C PHE A 31 25.48 25.24 -31.49
N GLU A 32 26.60 24.84 -32.12
CA GLU A 32 27.15 25.50 -33.31
C GLU A 32 26.53 25.01 -34.63
N ARG A 33 25.72 23.95 -34.61
CA ARG A 33 25.02 23.48 -35.79
C ARG A 33 23.85 24.43 -36.05
N SER A 34 23.90 25.16 -37.18
CA SER A 34 22.79 25.98 -37.67
C SER A 34 21.50 25.19 -37.54
N GLU A 35 20.59 25.64 -36.68
CA GLU A 35 19.32 24.97 -36.48
C GLU A 35 18.59 24.91 -37.84
N PRO A 36 18.10 23.73 -38.26
CA PRO A 36 17.30 23.66 -39.48
C PRO A 36 16.15 24.63 -39.34
N THR A 37 15.84 25.35 -40.41
CA THR A 37 14.70 26.27 -40.39
C THR A 37 13.45 25.48 -39.99
N LEU A 38 12.49 26.11 -39.30
CA LEU A 38 11.26 25.45 -38.86
C LEU A 38 10.57 24.71 -40.03
N ALA A 39 10.70 25.24 -41.26
CA ALA A 39 10.22 24.61 -42.48
C ALA A 39 10.93 23.27 -42.81
N GLU A 40 12.26 23.19 -42.69
CA GLU A 40 13.02 21.94 -42.89
C GLU A 40 12.79 20.92 -41.78
N ALA A 41 12.67 21.39 -40.54
CA ALA A 41 12.35 20.55 -39.39
C ALA A 41 10.98 19.88 -39.59
N ILE A 42 9.96 20.64 -40.03
CA ILE A 42 8.63 20.12 -40.34
C ILE A 42 8.65 19.20 -41.58
N ALA A 43 9.42 19.53 -42.62
CA ALA A 43 9.53 18.71 -43.83
C ALA A 43 10.17 17.34 -43.58
N THR A 44 11.06 17.25 -42.59
CA THR A 44 11.76 16.01 -42.21
C THR A 44 11.11 15.30 -41.02
N TYR A 45 10.16 15.97 -40.33
CA TYR A 45 9.43 15.41 -39.21
C TYR A 45 8.46 14.32 -39.68
N ARG A 46 8.91 13.07 -39.62
CA ARG A 46 8.02 11.91 -39.59
C ARG A 46 7.61 11.68 -38.13
N ALA A 47 6.33 11.93 -37.82
CA ALA A 47 5.78 11.51 -36.54
C ALA A 47 6.06 10.01 -36.37
N PRO A 48 6.73 9.58 -35.28
CA PRO A 48 6.93 8.15 -35.04
C PRO A 48 5.56 7.49 -34.92
N ASP A 49 5.36 6.40 -35.66
CA ASP A 49 4.08 5.69 -35.82
C ASP A 49 3.46 5.23 -34.48
N ALA A 50 4.26 5.24 -33.42
CA ALA A 50 3.81 5.27 -32.05
C ALA A 50 4.79 6.12 -31.24
N VAL A 51 4.36 7.32 -30.82
CA VAL A 51 4.88 7.87 -29.57
C VAL A 51 4.34 6.93 -28.50
N GLU A 52 5.08 5.87 -28.18
CA GLU A 52 4.90 5.17 -26.92
C GLU A 52 5.18 6.23 -25.86
N ASN A 53 4.13 6.96 -25.46
CA ASN A 53 4.19 7.89 -24.37
C ASN A 53 4.78 7.07 -23.24
N ALA A 54 6.03 7.35 -22.88
CA ALA A 54 6.72 6.67 -21.81
C ALA A 54 5.88 6.92 -20.56
N ASN A 55 4.96 6.01 -20.33
CA ASN A 55 4.01 6.09 -19.25
C ASN A 55 4.83 5.62 -18.07
N ILE A 56 5.60 6.54 -17.48
CA ILE A 56 6.33 6.34 -16.22
C ILE A 56 5.29 6.31 -15.09
N ARG A 57 4.29 5.43 -15.22
CA ARG A 57 3.41 5.03 -14.14
C ARG A 57 4.24 4.11 -13.29
N GLN A 58 4.67 4.65 -12.15
CA GLN A 58 5.33 3.88 -11.12
C GLN A 58 4.41 2.71 -10.75
N ASP A 59 4.94 1.49 -10.74
CA ASP A 59 4.23 0.36 -10.16
C ASP A 59 4.22 0.58 -8.64
N VAL A 60 3.16 1.21 -8.15
CA VAL A 60 2.97 1.48 -6.73
C VAL A 60 2.36 0.22 -6.11
N ASP A 61 2.97 -0.27 -5.03
CA ASP A 61 2.34 -1.30 -4.21
C ASP A 61 1.07 -0.74 -3.57
N ARG A 62 -0.08 -1.19 -4.08
CA ARG A 62 -1.41 -0.80 -3.58
C ARG A 62 -1.87 -1.68 -2.41
N THR A 63 -1.13 -2.74 -2.10
CA THR A 63 -1.47 -3.68 -1.01
C THR A 63 -0.82 -3.31 0.32
N PHE A 64 0.09 -2.32 0.32
CA PHE A 64 0.84 -1.87 1.50
C PHE A 64 1.56 -3.03 2.22
N GLU A 65 1.97 -4.04 1.45
CA GLU A 65 2.51 -5.32 1.96
C GLU A 65 1.62 -6.04 3.01
N MET A 66 0.34 -5.71 3.10
CA MET A 66 -0.53 -6.20 4.17
C MET A 66 -1.07 -7.61 3.87
N PRO A 67 -0.88 -8.59 4.76
CA PRO A 67 -1.50 -9.90 4.59
C PRO A 67 -3.03 -9.82 4.58
N SER A 68 -3.63 -10.42 3.55
CA SER A 68 -5.09 -10.46 3.37
C SER A 68 -5.83 -11.05 4.57
N VAL A 69 -5.20 -11.97 5.30
CA VAL A 69 -5.77 -12.55 6.53
C VAL A 69 -5.95 -11.49 7.63
N LEU A 70 -5.02 -10.55 7.80
CA LEU A 70 -5.13 -9.48 8.81
C LEU A 70 -6.15 -8.43 8.40
N TYR A 71 -6.23 -8.16 7.10
CA TYR A 71 -7.28 -7.31 6.54
C TYR A 71 -8.66 -7.90 6.82
N GLY A 72 -8.87 -9.18 6.48
CA GLY A 72 -10.11 -9.90 6.75
C GLY A 72 -10.43 -9.99 8.24
N ALA A 73 -9.43 -10.25 9.09
CA ALA A 73 -9.61 -10.28 10.54
C ALA A 73 -10.07 -8.94 11.11
N THR A 74 -9.53 -7.82 10.60
CA THR A 74 -9.96 -6.47 11.01
C THR A 74 -11.44 -6.25 10.71
N VAL A 75 -11.86 -6.56 9.48
CA VAL A 75 -13.26 -6.44 9.05
C VAL A 75 -14.15 -7.34 9.91
N ALA A 76 -13.74 -8.58 10.15
CA ALA A 76 -14.49 -9.54 10.95
C ALA A 76 -14.65 -9.08 12.40
N LEU A 77 -13.62 -8.51 13.02
CA LEU A 77 -13.71 -7.99 14.39
C LEU A 77 -14.59 -6.76 14.48
N TYR A 78 -14.53 -5.85 13.50
CA TYR A 78 -15.40 -4.67 13.46
C TYR A 78 -16.87 -5.05 13.28
N LEU A 79 -17.18 -5.96 12.35
CA LEU A 79 -18.54 -6.47 12.19
C LEU A 79 -18.99 -7.30 13.39
N GLY A 80 -18.08 -8.09 13.98
CA GLY A 80 -18.31 -8.84 15.21
C GLY A 80 -18.68 -7.93 16.38
N PHE A 81 -17.99 -6.81 16.53
CA PHE A 81 -18.31 -5.79 17.53
C PHE A 81 -19.74 -5.23 17.36
N ILE A 82 -20.14 -4.89 16.12
CA ILE A 82 -21.52 -4.44 15.82
C ILE A 82 -22.53 -5.55 16.13
N ALA A 83 -22.23 -6.79 15.75
CA ALA A 83 -23.11 -7.93 16.01
C ALA A 83 -23.28 -8.20 17.52
N ILE A 84 -22.19 -8.14 18.28
CA ILE A 84 -22.20 -8.31 19.74
C ILE A 84 -23.10 -7.26 20.39
N LEU A 85 -22.93 -5.98 20.08
CA LEU A 85 -23.77 -4.93 20.65
C LEU A 85 -25.23 -5.02 20.18
N GLY A 86 -25.45 -5.30 18.90
CA GLY A 86 -26.78 -5.45 18.33
C GLY A 86 -27.58 -6.57 18.98
N VAL A 87 -26.98 -7.74 19.17
CA VAL A 87 -27.61 -8.88 19.84
C VAL A 87 -27.73 -8.64 21.35
N GLY A 88 -26.68 -8.12 21.99
CA GLY A 88 -26.62 -7.98 23.44
C GLY A 88 -27.56 -6.91 24.01
N LEU A 89 -27.77 -5.81 23.29
CA LEU A 89 -28.68 -4.74 23.72
C LEU A 89 -30.08 -4.89 23.11
N SER A 90 -30.19 -5.31 21.85
CA SER A 90 -31.46 -5.61 21.15
C SER A 90 -32.56 -4.55 21.28
N THR A 91 -32.20 -3.26 21.37
CA THR A 91 -33.17 -2.15 21.44
C THR A 91 -33.50 -1.60 20.04
N PRO A 92 -34.79 -1.32 19.72
CA PRO A 92 -35.19 -0.80 18.41
C PRO A 92 -34.49 0.50 18.01
N GLU A 93 -34.19 1.36 18.98
CA GLU A 93 -33.57 2.67 18.77
C GLU A 93 -32.13 2.57 18.24
N LEU A 94 -31.44 1.46 18.51
CA LEU A 94 -30.08 1.21 18.03
C LEU A 94 -30.04 0.61 16.62
N ALA A 95 -31.16 0.11 16.09
CA ALA A 95 -31.18 -0.60 14.81
C ALA A 95 -30.64 0.25 13.66
N ILE A 96 -31.05 1.52 13.58
CA ILE A 96 -30.60 2.45 12.53
C ILE A 96 -29.09 2.73 12.64
N PRO A 97 -28.55 3.18 13.80
CA PRO A 97 -27.10 3.33 13.97
C PRO A 97 -26.29 2.06 13.65
N MET A 98 -26.75 0.88 14.08
CA MET A 98 -26.04 -0.38 13.83
C MET A 98 -25.98 -0.71 12.34
N ALA A 99 -27.08 -0.53 11.61
CA ALA A 99 -27.11 -0.73 10.16
C ALA A 99 -26.18 0.25 9.44
N ILE A 100 -26.19 1.52 9.83
CA ILE A 100 -25.29 2.54 9.27
C ILE A 100 -23.83 2.13 9.47
N PHE A 101 -23.42 1.79 10.70
CA PHE A 101 -22.05 1.36 10.96
C PHE A 101 -21.65 0.12 10.18
N ALA A 102 -22.52 -0.89 10.10
CA ALA A 102 -22.25 -2.09 9.32
C ALA A 102 -22.02 -1.77 7.83
N ILE A 103 -22.89 -0.94 7.23
CA ILE A 103 -22.75 -0.50 5.83
C ILE A 103 -21.45 0.28 5.64
N PHE A 104 -21.12 1.21 6.54
CA PHE A 104 -19.88 1.98 6.45
C PHE A 104 -18.65 1.10 6.59
N ILE A 105 -18.63 0.12 7.49
CA ILE A 105 -17.52 -0.82 7.61
C ILE A 105 -17.36 -1.61 6.31
N VAL A 106 -18.44 -2.18 5.78
CA VAL A 106 -18.40 -2.93 4.52
C VAL A 106 -17.97 -2.04 3.35
N GLY A 107 -18.46 -0.80 3.27
CA GLY A 107 -18.06 0.15 2.23
C GLY A 107 -16.61 0.59 2.34
N LEU A 108 -16.17 0.96 3.54
CA LEU A 108 -14.82 1.45 3.83
C LEU A 108 -13.76 0.41 3.55
N PHE A 109 -14.04 -0.87 3.78
CA PHE A 109 -13.10 -1.96 3.50
C PHE A 109 -13.37 -2.64 2.14
N GLY A 110 -14.60 -2.66 1.67
CA GLY A 110 -14.95 -3.28 0.39
C GLY A 110 -14.46 -2.45 -0.79
N ALA A 111 -14.68 -1.13 -0.76
CA ALA A 111 -14.33 -0.27 -1.90
C ALA A 111 -12.81 -0.26 -2.20
N PRO A 112 -11.90 -0.09 -1.22
CA PRO A 112 -10.46 -0.20 -1.48
C PRO A 112 -10.05 -1.59 -1.98
N ALA A 113 -10.64 -2.66 -1.44
CA ALA A 113 -10.35 -4.02 -1.87
C ALA A 113 -10.76 -4.26 -3.33
N LEU A 114 -11.93 -3.75 -3.74
CA LEU A 114 -12.38 -3.80 -5.14
C LEU A 114 -11.46 -2.97 -6.05
N TRP A 115 -10.97 -1.82 -5.56
CA TRP A 115 -10.05 -0.97 -6.30
C TRP A 115 -8.73 -1.67 -6.66
N LEU A 116 -8.26 -2.60 -5.82
CA LEU A 116 -7.06 -3.41 -6.11
C LEU A 116 -7.24 -4.29 -7.35
N GLY A 117 -8.47 -4.70 -7.65
CA GLY A 117 -8.81 -5.48 -8.84
C GLY A 117 -8.97 -4.65 -10.12
N LEU A 118 -9.03 -3.31 -10.01
CA LEU A 118 -9.20 -2.42 -11.16
C LEU A 118 -7.85 -2.10 -11.82
N GLY A 119 -7.86 -2.09 -13.15
CA GLY A 119 -6.71 -1.75 -13.98
C GLY A 119 -5.73 -2.90 -14.21
N ARG A 120 -4.48 -2.56 -14.57
CA ARG A 120 -3.42 -3.56 -14.78
C ARG A 120 -3.05 -4.19 -13.44
N LYS A 121 -2.86 -5.51 -13.42
CA LYS A 121 -2.41 -6.23 -12.22
C LYS A 121 -1.04 -5.67 -11.81
N PRO A 122 -0.88 -5.15 -10.58
CA PRO A 122 0.41 -4.67 -10.11
C PRO A 122 1.39 -5.85 -9.99
N GLU A 123 2.69 -5.60 -10.18
CA GLU A 123 3.70 -6.64 -9.94
C GLU A 123 3.91 -6.85 -8.44
N ALA A 124 3.75 -5.77 -7.66
CA ALA A 124 3.69 -5.82 -6.20
C ALA A 124 2.51 -6.66 -5.68
N LYS A 125 2.79 -7.54 -4.71
CA LYS A 125 1.81 -8.44 -4.08
C LYS A 125 1.81 -8.26 -2.57
N ALA A 126 0.63 -8.45 -1.98
CA ALA A 126 0.48 -8.57 -0.55
C ALA A 126 1.39 -9.69 -0.01
N LYS A 127 2.08 -9.43 1.11
CA LYS A 127 2.84 -10.48 1.81
C LYS A 127 1.88 -11.55 2.30
N SER A 128 2.31 -12.81 2.20
CA SER A 128 1.68 -13.87 2.97
C SER A 128 1.91 -13.63 4.47
N PHE A 129 1.04 -14.23 5.30
CA PHE A 129 1.23 -14.18 6.75
C PHE A 129 2.59 -14.75 7.18
N GLY A 130 3.05 -15.83 6.54
CA GLY A 130 4.37 -16.43 6.81
C GLY A 130 5.56 -15.56 6.39
N GLU A 131 5.43 -14.78 5.31
CA GLU A 131 6.43 -13.78 4.92
C GLU A 131 6.47 -12.61 5.87
N LEU A 132 5.31 -12.11 6.32
CA LEU A 132 5.25 -11.09 7.36
C LEU A 132 5.94 -11.57 8.64
N MET A 133 5.62 -12.79 9.10
CA MET A 133 6.16 -13.32 10.35
C MET A 133 7.68 -13.51 10.32
N ARG A 134 8.25 -13.85 9.17
CA ARG A 134 9.71 -14.04 9.01
C ARG A 134 10.44 -12.74 8.71
N GLY A 135 9.84 -11.88 7.90
CA GLY A 135 10.51 -10.73 7.28
C GLY A 135 10.15 -9.37 7.87
N GLY A 136 9.06 -9.26 8.64
CA GLY A 136 8.62 -7.97 9.18
C GLY A 136 8.15 -6.96 8.13
N ILE A 137 7.95 -5.72 8.57
CA ILE A 137 7.54 -4.58 7.73
C ILE A 137 8.47 -3.40 7.99
N GLN A 138 8.93 -2.77 6.92
CA GLN A 138 9.59 -1.48 7.00
C GLN A 138 8.51 -0.38 7.13
N THR A 139 8.43 0.25 8.30
CA THR A 139 7.52 1.37 8.52
C THR A 139 8.27 2.70 8.34
N HIS A 140 7.54 3.81 8.24
CA HIS A 140 8.15 5.15 8.21
C HIS A 140 9.01 5.45 9.46
N THR A 141 8.68 4.85 10.61
CA THR A 141 9.40 5.04 11.88
C THR A 141 10.51 4.00 12.12
N GLY A 142 10.72 3.07 11.20
CA GLY A 142 11.74 2.02 11.31
C GLY A 142 11.22 0.61 11.04
N PHE A 143 12.09 -0.38 11.20
CA PHE A 143 11.76 -1.77 10.95
C PHE A 143 10.97 -2.37 12.12
N LEU A 144 9.84 -3.02 11.82
CA LEU A 144 9.02 -3.71 12.81
C LEU A 144 9.00 -5.21 12.53
N LYS A 145 9.21 -6.03 13.57
CA LYS A 145 9.09 -7.49 13.47
C LYS A 145 7.65 -7.88 13.16
N GLY A 146 7.45 -9.00 12.47
CA GLY A 146 6.12 -9.44 12.02
C GLY A 146 5.08 -9.51 13.14
N ARG A 147 5.44 -10.07 14.31
CA ARG A 147 4.53 -10.15 15.45
C ARG A 147 4.12 -8.77 15.97
N ASP A 148 5.07 -7.85 16.07
CA ASP A 148 4.83 -6.51 16.61
C ASP A 148 3.96 -5.70 15.63
N ALA A 149 4.14 -5.92 14.32
CA ALA A 149 3.28 -5.35 13.28
C ALA A 149 1.85 -5.88 13.35
N VAL A 150 1.69 -7.20 13.54
CA VAL A 150 0.36 -7.80 13.76
C VAL A 150 -0.29 -7.19 15.00
N ALA A 151 0.45 -7.10 16.11
CA ALA A 151 -0.09 -6.54 17.36
C ALA A 151 -0.52 -5.08 17.19
N GLN A 152 0.29 -4.24 16.54
CA GLN A 152 -0.05 -2.85 16.27
C GLN A 152 -1.31 -2.73 15.40
N MET A 153 -1.47 -3.58 14.39
CA MET A 153 -2.63 -3.55 13.51
C MET A 153 -3.90 -4.05 14.22
N MET A 154 -3.77 -5.08 15.07
CA MET A 154 -4.89 -5.73 15.75
C MET A 154 -5.28 -5.06 17.09
N VAL A 155 -4.47 -4.13 17.62
CA VAL A 155 -4.73 -3.54 18.94
C VAL A 155 -6.10 -2.88 19.00
N LEU A 156 -6.45 -2.04 18.02
CA LEU A 156 -7.72 -1.34 18.00
C LEU A 156 -8.90 -2.30 17.76
N PRO A 157 -8.90 -3.17 16.73
CA PRO A 157 -9.98 -4.13 16.51
C PRO A 157 -10.25 -5.05 17.71
N VAL A 158 -9.21 -5.55 18.37
CA VAL A 158 -9.38 -6.42 19.54
C VAL A 158 -9.91 -5.62 20.72
N LEU A 159 -9.36 -4.42 20.98
CA LEU A 159 -9.80 -3.60 22.11
C LEU A 159 -11.27 -3.20 22.01
N ILE A 160 -11.77 -2.84 20.83
CA ILE A 160 -13.18 -2.46 20.70
C ILE A 160 -14.13 -3.64 20.93
N VAL A 161 -13.74 -4.86 20.55
CA VAL A 161 -14.53 -6.06 20.82
C VAL A 161 -14.56 -6.34 22.32
N LEU A 162 -13.40 -6.31 22.98
CA LEU A 162 -13.30 -6.48 24.43
C LEU A 162 -14.09 -5.41 25.18
N TRP A 163 -14.06 -4.17 24.70
CA TRP A 163 -14.87 -3.08 25.22
C TRP A 163 -16.36 -3.36 25.07
N GLY A 164 -16.82 -3.79 23.89
CA GLY A 164 -18.21 -4.18 23.66
C GLY A 164 -18.66 -5.30 24.60
N CYS A 165 -17.85 -6.34 24.78
CA CYS A 165 -18.11 -7.40 25.75
C CYS A 165 -18.21 -6.85 27.19
N THR A 166 -17.33 -5.93 27.56
CA THR A 166 -17.34 -5.30 28.90
C THR A 166 -18.63 -4.51 29.13
N VAL A 167 -19.09 -3.74 28.13
CA VAL A 167 -20.37 -3.01 28.18
C VAL A 167 -21.53 -3.98 28.40
N LEU A 168 -21.56 -5.11 27.68
CA LEU A 168 -22.62 -6.10 27.85
C LEU A 168 -22.58 -6.79 29.23
N VAL A 169 -21.40 -7.08 29.76
CA VAL A 169 -21.27 -7.62 31.12
C VAL A 169 -21.83 -6.63 32.14
N ILE A 170 -21.48 -5.34 32.04
CA ILE A 170 -22.00 -4.30 32.93
C ILE A 170 -23.52 -4.18 32.79
N ALA A 171 -24.03 -4.11 31.56
CA ALA A 171 -25.46 -4.01 31.30
C ALA A 171 -26.23 -5.22 31.88
N GLY A 172 -25.68 -6.43 31.71
CA GLY A 172 -26.23 -7.65 32.25
C GLY A 172 -26.23 -7.68 33.79
N VAL A 173 -25.16 -7.19 34.43
CA VAL A 173 -25.07 -7.14 35.90
C VAL A 173 -25.99 -6.08 36.50
N VAL A 174 -26.16 -4.92 35.85
CA VAL A 174 -27.02 -3.83 36.35
C VAL A 174 -28.50 -4.09 36.09
N SER A 175 -28.82 -4.87 35.06
CA SER A 175 -30.22 -5.18 34.70
C SER A 175 -30.73 -6.49 35.30
N ALA A 176 -29.88 -7.23 36.01
CA ALA A 176 -30.22 -8.46 36.75
C ALA A 176 -30.69 -8.13 38.18
#